data_AF-A0A963CRD8-F1
#
_entry.id   AF-A0A963CRD8-F1
#
_cell.length_a   1.000
_cell.length_b   1.000
_cell.length_c   1.000
_cell.angle_alpha   90.00
_cell.angle_beta   90.00
_cell.angle_gamma   90.00
#
_symmetry.space_group_name_H-M   'P 1'
#
loop_
_entity.id
_entity.type
_entity.pdbx_description
1 polymer ?
#
loop_
_entity_poly.entity_id
_entity_poly.type
_entity_poly.pdbx_seq_one_letter_code
_entity_poly.pdbx_strand_id
1 'polypeptide(L)'
;MGLFIGRMLLLPLILLSAGCGVDHHLDLSKIDNLKYSIEDEAGLPQLLPLPTNSKEFASLVEWLDQNRSGWEPLEATLLPGGLSIHGDGFDLRVVHQTAVLRYADESGEHRLLHKKIPAEKFAFLMNR
;
A
#
# COMPACT_ATOMS: atom_id res chain seq x y z
N MET A 1 9.71 -28.91 57.20
CA MET A 1 10.11 -27.51 57.50
C MET A 1 10.85 -27.00 56.28
N GLY A 2 10.31 -25.99 55.59
CA GLY A 2 11.00 -25.23 54.53
C GLY A 2 10.86 -25.69 53.08
N LEU A 3 9.69 -25.43 52.47
CA LEU A 3 9.49 -25.27 51.02
C LEU A 3 10.28 -24.04 50.53
N PHE A 4 10.95 -24.07 49.38
CA PHE A 4 11.01 -22.89 48.49
C PHE A 4 11.09 -23.29 47.01
N ILE A 5 9.96 -23.04 46.35
CA ILE A 5 9.70 -23.10 44.92
C ILE A 5 10.41 -21.90 44.27
N GLY A 6 11.32 -22.14 43.34
CA GLY A 6 12.07 -21.11 42.60
C GLY A 6 11.77 -21.10 41.11
N ARG A 7 10.47 -21.05 40.77
CA ARG A 7 9.86 -20.61 39.49
C ARG A 7 10.79 -20.44 38.28
N MET A 8 10.74 -21.43 37.40
CA MET A 8 10.87 -21.25 35.95
C MET A 8 9.79 -20.26 35.48
N LEU A 9 10.12 -18.96 35.41
CA LEU A 9 9.23 -17.92 34.89
C LEU A 9 9.66 -17.58 33.46
N LEU A 10 9.05 -18.31 32.53
CA LEU A 10 8.77 -17.86 31.18
C LEU A 10 8.12 -16.48 31.23
N LEU A 11 8.74 -15.49 30.58
CA LEU A 11 8.03 -14.34 30.05
C LEU A 11 8.82 -13.79 28.84
N PRO A 12 8.54 -14.27 27.62
CA PRO A 12 8.89 -13.53 26.43
C PRO A 12 7.87 -12.38 26.34
N LEU A 13 8.15 -11.27 27.01
CA LEU A 13 7.33 -10.06 26.86
C LEU A 13 7.74 -9.36 25.56
N ILE A 14 7.32 -9.97 24.46
CA ILE A 14 7.18 -9.36 23.14
C ILE A 14 6.09 -8.29 23.31
N LEU A 15 6.47 -7.12 23.82
CA LEU A 15 5.65 -5.93 23.74
C LEU A 15 5.69 -5.47 22.30
N LEU A 16 4.75 -6.03 21.56
CA LEU A 16 4.15 -5.53 20.34
C LEU A 16 4.29 -4.01 20.28
N SER A 17 5.24 -3.54 19.48
CA SER A 17 5.18 -2.24 18.84
C SER A 17 3.95 -2.26 17.92
N ALA A 18 2.77 -2.08 18.51
CA ALA A 18 1.58 -1.68 17.81
C ALA A 18 1.82 -0.24 17.34
N GLY A 19 2.60 -0.07 16.27
CA GLY A 19 2.47 1.11 15.44
C GLY A 19 0.99 1.18 15.06
N CYS A 20 0.36 2.33 15.28
CA CYS A 20 -1.03 2.56 14.90
C CYS A 20 -1.12 2.57 13.36
N GLY A 21 -1.06 1.37 12.78
CA GLY A 21 -1.43 1.14 11.41
C GLY A 21 -2.93 1.42 11.28
N VAL A 22 -3.32 2.12 10.23
CA VAL A 22 -4.70 2.25 9.80
C VAL A 22 -4.97 1.24 8.69
N ASP A 23 -6.20 0.77 8.65
CA ASP A 23 -6.74 -0.02 7.56
C ASP A 23 -7.40 0.90 6.55
N HIS A 24 -7.17 0.68 5.26
CA HIS A 24 -7.96 1.33 4.21
C HIS A 24 -9.15 0.48 3.80
N HIS A 25 -10.23 1.17 3.46
CA HIS A 25 -11.50 0.56 3.05
C HIS A 25 -11.79 0.81 1.57
N LEU A 26 -10.79 0.57 0.70
CA LEU A 26 -11.02 0.60 -0.74
C LEU A 26 -12.01 -0.49 -1.13
N ASP A 27 -13.05 -0.09 -1.86
CA ASP A 27 -14.01 -0.99 -2.48
C ASP A 27 -13.45 -1.50 -3.81
N LEU A 28 -12.65 -2.57 -3.73
CA LEU A 28 -11.99 -3.17 -4.89
C LEU A 28 -12.97 -3.75 -5.90
N SER A 29 -14.24 -3.98 -5.52
CA SER A 29 -15.27 -4.51 -6.43
C SER A 29 -15.75 -3.49 -7.46
N LYS A 30 -15.46 -2.20 -7.24
CA LYS A 30 -15.85 -1.08 -8.12
C LYS A 30 -14.72 -0.63 -9.05
N ILE A 31 -13.58 -1.31 -9.02
CA ILE A 31 -12.43 -0.95 -9.85
C ILE A 31 -12.61 -1.59 -11.22
N ASP A 32 -13.04 -0.79 -12.20
CA ASP A 32 -13.20 -1.24 -13.58
C ASP A 32 -12.17 -0.60 -14.51
N ASN A 33 -11.63 0.57 -14.13
CA ASN A 33 -10.68 1.33 -14.92
C ASN A 33 -9.39 1.57 -14.15
N LEU A 34 -8.37 0.76 -14.41
CA LEU A 34 -7.03 1.02 -13.94
C LEU A 34 -6.17 1.59 -15.06
N LYS A 35 -5.39 2.61 -14.72
CA LYS A 35 -4.36 3.17 -15.57
C LYS A 35 -3.09 3.32 -14.74
N TYR A 36 -1.94 3.22 -15.38
CA TYR A 36 -0.68 3.43 -14.68
C TYR A 36 0.28 4.24 -15.55
N SER A 37 1.23 4.89 -14.92
CA SER A 37 2.32 5.59 -15.59
C SER A 37 3.61 5.37 -14.83
N ILE A 38 4.71 5.35 -15.55
CA ILE A 38 6.05 5.28 -15.00
C ILE A 38 6.71 6.59 -15.41
N GLU A 39 7.04 7.44 -14.44
CA GLU A 39 7.85 8.63 -14.70
C GLU A 39 9.29 8.16 -14.93
N ASP A 40 9.77 8.28 -16.17
CA ASP A 40 11.18 8.09 -16.52
C ASP A 40 11.98 9.38 -16.26
N GLU A 41 13.32 9.30 -16.33
CA GLU A 41 14.20 10.46 -16.17
C GLU A 41 13.99 11.55 -17.25
N ALA A 42 13.26 11.24 -18.33
CA ALA A 42 12.96 12.15 -19.45
C ALA A 42 11.67 12.96 -19.25
N GLY A 43 10.86 12.65 -18.24
CA GLY A 43 9.92 13.59 -17.62
C GLY A 43 8.53 13.71 -18.27
N LEU A 44 8.10 12.77 -19.10
CA LEU A 44 6.71 12.72 -19.58
C LEU A 44 6.07 11.34 -19.35
N PRO A 45 5.43 11.11 -18.19
CA PRO A 45 4.77 9.84 -17.91
C PRO A 45 3.65 9.57 -18.91
N GLN A 46 3.76 8.49 -19.69
CA GLN A 46 2.65 8.00 -20.50
C GLN A 46 1.68 7.22 -19.62
N LEU A 47 0.42 7.62 -19.66
CA LEU A 47 -0.65 6.93 -18.94
C LEU A 47 -1.15 5.75 -19.78
N LEU A 48 -0.85 4.54 -19.34
CA LEU A 48 -1.18 3.28 -20.00
C LEU A 48 -2.40 2.63 -19.33
N PRO A 49 -3.37 2.12 -20.11
CA PRO A 49 -4.47 1.36 -19.54
C PRO A 49 -3.97 0.02 -18.99
N LEU A 50 -4.60 -0.45 -17.92
CA LEU A 50 -4.41 -1.77 -17.32
C LEU A 50 -5.71 -2.57 -17.49
N PRO A 51 -5.83 -3.38 -18.56
CA PRO A 51 -7.09 -4.07 -18.89
C PRO A 51 -7.55 -5.01 -17.78
N THR A 52 -8.84 -5.06 -17.48
CA THR A 52 -9.43 -5.89 -16.41
C THR A 52 -9.20 -7.40 -16.59
N ASN A 53 -8.99 -7.85 -17.83
CA ASN A 53 -8.67 -9.24 -18.16
C ASN A 53 -7.16 -9.55 -18.17
N SER A 54 -6.29 -8.60 -17.81
CA SER A 54 -4.85 -8.79 -17.76
C SER A 54 -4.39 -9.43 -16.45
N LYS A 55 -3.23 -10.12 -16.48
CA LYS A 55 -2.65 -10.72 -15.27
C LYS A 55 -2.18 -9.64 -14.29
N GLU A 56 -1.72 -8.53 -14.82
CA GLU A 56 -1.22 -7.37 -14.08
C GLU A 56 -2.34 -6.68 -13.31
N PHE A 57 -3.54 -6.57 -13.90
CA PHE A 57 -4.74 -6.12 -13.20
C PHE A 57 -5.06 -7.02 -12.01
N ALA A 58 -5.15 -8.34 -12.24
CA ALA A 58 -5.44 -9.30 -11.17
C ALA A 58 -4.40 -9.26 -10.05
N SER A 59 -3.11 -9.14 -10.42
CA SER A 59 -1.99 -9.06 -9.48
C SER A 59 -2.05 -7.78 -8.63
N LEU A 60 -2.44 -6.65 -9.23
CA LEU A 60 -2.60 -5.40 -8.51
C LEU A 60 -3.79 -5.43 -7.55
N VAL A 61 -4.94 -5.97 -7.97
CA VAL A 61 -6.12 -6.10 -7.11
C VAL A 61 -5.84 -7.04 -5.93
N GLU A 62 -5.22 -8.19 -6.19
CA GLU A 62 -4.80 -9.13 -5.14
C GLU A 62 -3.83 -8.46 -4.17
N TRP A 63 -2.86 -7.70 -4.69
CA TRP A 63 -1.91 -6.98 -3.86
C TRP A 63 -2.58 -5.93 -2.97
N LEU A 64 -3.52 -5.15 -3.52
CA LEU A 64 -4.29 -4.15 -2.76
C LEU A 64 -5.09 -4.81 -1.63
N ASP A 65 -5.70 -5.98 -1.90
CA ASP A 65 -6.47 -6.74 -0.92
C ASP A 65 -5.59 -7.29 0.21
N GLN A 66 -4.42 -7.84 -0.13
CA GLN A 66 -3.43 -8.33 0.84
C GLN A 66 -2.78 -7.20 1.65
N ASN A 67 -2.81 -5.98 1.13
CA ASN A 67 -2.23 -4.79 1.75
C ASN A 67 -3.30 -3.81 2.22
N ARG A 68 -4.42 -4.28 2.78
CA ARG A 68 -5.42 -3.40 3.42
C ARG A 68 -4.92 -2.71 4.68
N SER A 69 -4.06 -3.38 5.44
CA SER A 69 -3.65 -2.96 6.77
C SER A 69 -2.21 -2.46 6.86
N GLY A 70 -1.91 -1.82 7.98
CA GLY A 70 -0.55 -1.38 8.34
C GLY A 70 -0.09 -0.15 7.55
N TRP A 71 -1.02 0.70 7.14
CA TRP A 71 -0.71 2.01 6.58
C TRP A 71 -0.59 3.04 7.67
N GLU A 72 0.09 4.14 7.40
CA GLU A 72 0.22 5.26 8.33
C GLU A 72 -0.35 6.53 7.67
N PRO A 73 -1.02 7.41 8.41
CA PRO A 73 -1.47 8.70 7.87
C PRO A 73 -0.29 9.53 7.37
N LEU A 74 -0.49 10.23 6.25
CA LEU A 74 0.49 11.11 5.65
C LEU A 74 -0.06 12.53 5.55
N GLU A 75 0.52 13.46 6.30
CA GLU A 75 -0.02 14.82 6.42
C GLU A 75 0.32 15.77 5.25
N ALA A 76 1.32 15.46 4.43
CA ALA A 76 1.68 16.27 3.27
C ALA A 76 2.39 15.44 2.19
N THR A 77 2.11 15.67 0.90
CA THR A 77 2.92 15.04 -0.16
C THR A 77 2.94 15.79 -1.50
N LEU A 78 4.15 16.13 -1.93
CA LEU A 78 4.55 16.14 -3.34
C LEU A 78 5.77 15.21 -3.43
N LEU A 79 5.59 14.01 -3.96
CA LEU A 79 6.69 13.10 -4.28
C LEU A 79 6.75 12.96 -5.80
N PRO A 80 7.68 13.65 -6.48
CA PRO A 80 7.89 13.45 -7.92
C PRO A 80 8.50 12.07 -8.18
N GLY A 81 8.27 11.53 -9.37
CA GLY A 81 8.87 10.29 -9.84
C GLY A 81 8.10 9.03 -9.49
N GLY A 82 8.55 7.93 -10.09
CA GLY A 82 8.12 6.57 -9.77
C GLY A 82 6.91 6.09 -10.56
N LEU A 83 6.28 5.04 -10.03
CA LEU A 83 5.08 4.41 -10.59
C LEU A 83 3.84 5.09 -10.01
N SER A 84 2.96 5.58 -10.88
CA SER A 84 1.63 6.07 -10.48
C SER A 84 0.57 5.13 -11.04
N ILE A 85 -0.41 4.78 -10.22
CA ILE A 85 -1.54 3.92 -10.56
C ILE A 85 -2.80 4.71 -10.20
N HIS A 86 -3.69 4.85 -11.17
CA HIS A 86 -4.94 5.58 -11.07
C HIS A 86 -6.08 4.59 -11.24
N GLY A 87 -6.96 4.54 -10.24
CA GLY A 87 -8.17 3.73 -10.28
C GLY A 87 -9.40 4.53 -9.90
N ASP A 88 -10.56 3.90 -10.07
CA ASP A 88 -11.84 4.48 -9.72
C ASP A 88 -11.89 4.74 -8.20
N GLY A 89 -11.71 5.99 -7.80
CA GLY A 89 -11.76 6.42 -6.40
C GLY A 89 -10.43 6.36 -5.64
N PHE A 90 -9.31 6.02 -6.29
CA PHE A 90 -8.00 6.06 -5.63
C PHE A 90 -6.83 6.37 -6.58
N ASP A 91 -5.77 6.93 -6.01
CA ASP A 91 -4.45 7.06 -6.63
C ASP A 91 -3.42 6.35 -5.74
N LEU A 92 -2.61 5.48 -6.31
CA LEU A 92 -1.49 4.83 -5.64
C LEU A 92 -0.19 5.25 -6.32
N ARG A 93 0.70 5.90 -5.58
CA ARG A 93 2.03 6.27 -6.07
C ARG A 93 3.10 5.48 -5.33
N VAL A 94 4.07 4.95 -6.06
CA VAL A 94 5.18 4.17 -5.52
C VAL A 94 6.47 4.87 -5.88
N VAL A 95 7.13 5.44 -4.87
CA VAL A 95 8.38 6.20 -5.02
C VAL A 95 9.45 5.53 -4.14
N HIS A 96 10.50 5.02 -4.77
CA HIS A 96 11.58 4.27 -4.11
C HIS A 96 11.07 3.08 -3.28
N GLN A 97 10.94 3.26 -1.96
CA GLN A 97 10.51 2.23 -0.99
C GLN A 97 9.22 2.62 -0.27
N THR A 98 8.47 3.57 -0.81
CA THR A 98 7.25 4.07 -0.18
C THR A 98 6.10 4.03 -1.18
N ALA A 99 5.02 3.36 -0.80
CA ALA A 99 3.73 3.47 -1.44
C ALA A 99 2.92 4.55 -0.73
N VAL A 100 2.31 5.46 -1.48
CA VAL A 100 1.39 6.48 -1.02
C VAL A 100 0.04 6.23 -1.67
N LEU A 101 -0.96 5.95 -0.85
CA LEU A 101 -2.33 5.73 -1.26
C LEU A 101 -3.17 6.96 -0.93
N ARG A 102 -3.83 7.50 -1.94
CA ARG A 102 -4.83 8.55 -1.81
C ARG A 102 -6.18 7.99 -2.23
N TYR A 103 -7.21 8.17 -1.42
CA TYR A 103 -8.57 7.76 -1.77
C TYR A 103 -9.61 8.58 -1.01
N ALA A 104 -10.86 8.55 -1.43
CA ALA A 104 -11.97 9.09 -0.65
C ALA A 104 -12.55 7.97 0.22
N ASP A 105 -12.68 8.20 1.53
CA ASP A 105 -13.32 7.23 2.42
C ASP A 105 -14.86 7.26 2.27
N GLU A 106 -15.56 6.44 3.06
CA GLU A 106 -17.03 6.35 3.01
C GLU A 106 -17.74 7.67 3.34
N SER A 107 -17.07 8.60 4.03
CA SER A 107 -17.59 9.94 4.33
C SER A 107 -17.32 10.96 3.22
N GLY A 108 -16.59 10.57 2.17
CA GLY A 108 -16.16 11.44 1.08
C GLY A 108 -14.90 12.24 1.41
N GLU A 109 -14.32 12.06 2.60
CA GLU A 109 -13.09 12.74 3.01
C GLU A 109 -11.87 12.08 2.35
N HIS A 110 -10.98 12.91 1.80
CA HIS A 110 -9.75 12.41 1.19
C HIS A 110 -8.75 11.98 2.26
N ARG A 111 -8.32 10.72 2.19
CA ARG A 111 -7.26 10.16 3.01
C ARG A 111 -5.97 10.09 2.20
N LEU A 112 -4.86 10.44 2.84
CA LEU A 112 -3.52 10.18 2.35
C LEU A 112 -2.84 9.25 3.34
N LEU A 113 -2.42 8.09 2.85
CA LEU A 113 -1.79 7.04 3.62
C LEU A 113 -0.46 6.67 2.98
N HIS A 114 0.54 6.31 3.78
CA HIS A 114 1.76 5.68 3.27
C HIS A 114 2.05 4.34 3.91
N LYS A 115 2.86 3.55 3.22
CA LYS A 115 3.42 2.31 3.72
C LYS A 115 4.78 2.06 3.07
N LYS A 116 5.74 1.55 3.84
CA LYS A 116 7.06 1.16 3.31
C LYS A 116 6.92 -0.10 2.49
N ILE A 117 7.10 0.02 1.18
CA ILE A 117 6.95 -1.06 0.21
C ILE A 117 8.00 -0.84 -0.89
N PRO A 118 8.91 -1.80 -1.11
CA PRO A 118 9.89 -1.67 -2.19
C PRO A 118 9.21 -1.70 -3.56
N ALA A 119 9.64 -0.82 -4.47
CA ALA A 119 9.08 -0.73 -5.83
C ALA A 119 9.11 -2.06 -6.59
N GLU A 120 10.05 -2.94 -6.30
CA GLU A 120 10.15 -4.30 -6.86
C GLU A 120 8.88 -5.15 -6.69
N LYS A 121 8.05 -4.86 -5.66
CA LYS A 121 6.74 -5.50 -5.50
C LYS A 121 5.79 -5.24 -6.67
N PHE A 122 6.07 -4.20 -7.46
CA PHE A 122 5.32 -3.80 -8.65
C PHE A 122 6.07 -4.12 -9.95
N ALA A 123 7.09 -5.00 -9.92
CA ALA A 123 7.83 -5.40 -11.12
C ALA A 123 6.92 -5.95 -12.22
N PHE A 124 5.77 -6.52 -11.87
CA PHE A 124 4.74 -6.98 -12.82
C PHE A 124 4.13 -5.85 -13.67
N LEU A 125 4.25 -4.59 -13.26
CA LEU A 125 3.84 -3.41 -14.05
C LEU A 125 5.01 -2.77 -14.82
N MET A 126 6.25 -3.06 -14.41
CA MET A 126 7.46 -2.40 -14.91
C MET A 126 8.24 -3.22 -15.95
N ASN A 127 8.15 -4.56 -15.91
CA ASN A 127 8.88 -5.46 -16.82
C ASN A 127 8.09 -5.75 -18.12
N ARG A 128 7.83 -4.72 -18.93
CA ARG A 128 7.28 -4.88 -20.28
C ARG A 128 8.36 -4.90 -21.35
#